data_AF-A0A7C4AM30-F1
#
_entry.id   AF-A0A7C4AM30-F1
#
_cell.length_a   1.000
_cell.length_b   1.000
_cell.length_c   1.000
_cell.angle_alpha   90.00
_cell.angle_beta   90.00
_cell.angle_gamma   90.00
#
_symmetry.space_group_name_H-M   'P 1'
#
loop_
_entity.id
_entity.type
_entity.pdbx_description
1 polymer ?
#
loop_
_entity_poly.entity_id
_entity_poly.type
_entity_poly.pdbx_seq_one_letter_code
_entity_poly.pdbx_strand_id
1 'polypeptide(L)'
;MKLENRKQCPYCAEIIDNKAIICKYCQSIIGGGSVEKAGALVRVRVKTYEKIYSGDIFVPQHLDRVSDVINDSRHFIILINAKEESKTTDTPVGFLAINKTIIEWVRLIGT
;
A
#
# COMPACT_ATOMS: atom_id res chain seq x y z
N MET A 1 -18.82 -22.38 26.21
CA MET A 1 -18.77 -22.14 24.74
C MET A 1 -17.44 -21.43 24.43
N LYS A 2 -16.52 -22.07 23.70
CA LYS A 2 -15.16 -21.54 23.45
C LYS A 2 -15.21 -20.31 22.53
N LEU A 3 -14.59 -19.22 22.96
CA LEU A 3 -14.53 -17.91 22.28
C LEU A 3 -13.51 -17.85 21.13
N GLU A 4 -12.95 -18.97 20.70
CA GLU A 4 -11.59 -19.02 20.12
C GLU A 4 -11.52 -18.94 18.58
N ASN A 5 -12.61 -18.62 17.87
CA ASN A 5 -12.61 -18.66 16.41
C ASN A 5 -13.00 -17.32 15.77
N ARG A 6 -12.35 -16.24 16.22
CA ARG A 6 -12.47 -14.91 15.63
C ARG A 6 -11.11 -14.45 15.08
N LYS A 7 -11.15 -13.63 14.04
CA LYS A 7 -9.97 -12.96 13.46
C LYS A 7 -10.27 -11.46 13.32
N GLN A 8 -9.23 -10.66 13.17
CA GLN A 8 -9.36 -9.26 12.81
C GLN A 8 -9.54 -9.14 11.30
N CYS A 9 -10.49 -8.32 10.84
CA CYS A 9 -10.63 -7.99 9.43
C CYS A 9 -9.38 -7.22 8.95
N PRO A 10 -8.69 -7.66 7.88
CA PRO A 10 -7.48 -7.00 7.40
C PRO A 10 -7.74 -5.63 6.76
N TYR A 11 -9.02 -5.27 6.54
CA TYR A 11 -9.40 -4.02 5.86
C TYR A 11 -9.92 -2.95 6.82
N CYS A 12 -10.78 -3.30 7.78
CA CYS A 12 -11.40 -2.34 8.71
C CYS A 12 -11.07 -2.58 10.18
N ALA A 13 -10.21 -3.56 10.50
CA ALA A 13 -9.79 -3.87 11.87
C ALA A 13 -10.88 -4.39 12.84
N GLU A 14 -12.12 -4.58 12.37
CA GLU A 14 -13.17 -5.16 13.21
C GLU A 14 -12.98 -6.66 13.49
N ILE A 15 -13.49 -7.11 14.64
CA ILE A 15 -13.42 -8.53 15.03
C ILE A 15 -14.57 -9.31 14.38
N ILE A 16 -14.19 -10.29 13.57
CA ILE A 16 -15.10 -11.09 12.74
C ILE A 16 -14.90 -12.58 12.97
N ASP A 17 -15.84 -13.41 12.47
CA ASP A 17 -15.68 -14.85 12.49
C ASP A 17 -14.46 -15.27 11.66
N ASN A 18 -13.67 -16.23 12.16
CA ASN A 18 -12.50 -16.72 11.45
C ASN A 18 -12.85 -17.32 10.07
N LYS A 19 -14.05 -17.90 9.93
CA LYS A 19 -14.57 -18.45 8.67
C LYS A 19 -15.20 -17.39 7.76
N ALA A 20 -15.26 -16.12 8.18
CA ALA A 20 -15.85 -15.07 7.35
C ALA A 20 -15.06 -14.89 6.04
N ILE A 21 -15.79 -15.04 4.92
CA ILE A 21 -15.33 -14.76 3.55
C ILE A 21 -15.68 -13.32 3.18
N ILE A 22 -16.65 -12.69 3.84
CA ILE A 22 -17.04 -11.27 3.65
C ILE A 22 -17.13 -10.62 5.03
N CYS A 23 -16.56 -9.43 5.19
CA CYS A 23 -16.68 -8.65 6.42
C CYS A 23 -18.10 -8.10 6.58
N LYS A 24 -18.81 -8.42 7.66
CA LYS A 24 -20.14 -7.84 7.92
C LYS A 24 -20.14 -6.33 8.18
N TYR A 25 -18.98 -5.75 8.51
CA TYR A 25 -18.85 -4.32 8.85
C TYR A 25 -18.49 -3.47 7.64
N CYS A 26 -17.45 -3.86 6.88
CA CYS A 26 -16.97 -3.09 5.72
C CYS A 26 -17.29 -3.74 4.37
N GLN A 27 -17.95 -4.90 4.37
CA GLN A 27 -18.35 -5.67 3.17
C GLN A 27 -17.19 -6.14 2.28
N SER A 28 -15.93 -5.97 2.70
CA SER A 28 -14.77 -6.47 1.97
C SER A 28 -14.71 -8.01 1.97
N ILE A 29 -14.32 -8.58 0.83
CA ILE A 29 -14.11 -10.02 0.68
C ILE A 29 -12.75 -10.39 1.32
N ILE A 30 -12.77 -11.30 2.28
CA ILE A 30 -11.63 -11.77 3.08
C ILE A 30 -11.17 -13.16 2.64
N GLY A 31 -12.08 -13.96 2.08
CA GLY A 31 -11.84 -15.36 1.68
C GLY A 31 -11.55 -15.54 0.19
N GLY A 32 -10.77 -14.66 -0.41
CA GLY A 32 -9.96 -15.03 -1.57
C GLY A 32 -8.65 -15.60 -1.03
N GLY A 33 -8.20 -16.74 -1.57
CA GLY A 33 -6.92 -17.36 -1.18
C GLY A 33 -5.74 -16.40 -1.32
N SER A 34 -4.54 -16.92 -1.25
CA SER A 34 -3.39 -16.25 -1.85
C SER A 34 -3.69 -15.99 -3.33
N VAL A 35 -4.39 -14.90 -3.64
CA VAL A 35 -4.17 -14.19 -4.87
C VAL A 35 -2.71 -13.83 -4.71
N GLU A 36 -1.82 -14.64 -5.30
CA GLU A 36 -0.58 -14.10 -5.82
C GLU A 36 -1.03 -12.79 -6.44
N LYS A 37 -0.73 -11.67 -5.78
CA LYS A 37 -1.27 -10.38 -6.19
C LYS A 37 -0.57 -10.12 -7.51
N ALA A 38 -1.16 -10.63 -8.58
CA ALA A 38 -0.67 -10.45 -9.92
C ALA A 38 -0.66 -8.94 -10.13
N GLY A 39 0.46 -8.45 -10.59
CA GLY A 39 0.77 -7.03 -10.53
C GLY A 39 2.27 -6.82 -10.64
N ALA A 40 2.66 -5.56 -10.70
CA ALA A 40 4.04 -5.16 -10.85
C ALA A 40 4.46 -4.21 -9.72
N LEU A 41 5.71 -4.34 -9.29
CA LEU A 41 6.36 -3.32 -8.48
C LEU A 41 6.96 -2.28 -9.42
N VAL A 42 6.47 -1.05 -9.32
CA VAL A 42 6.96 0.07 -10.12
C VAL A 42 7.75 0.99 -9.22
N ARG A 43 9.03 1.17 -9.55
CA ARG A 43 9.91 2.06 -8.80
C ARG A 43 9.60 3.53 -9.09
N VAL A 44 9.43 4.30 -8.03
CA VAL A 44 9.14 5.72 -8.09
C VAL A 44 10.09 6.53 -7.21
N ARG A 45 10.26 7.80 -7.57
CA ARG A 45 10.73 8.86 -6.69
C ARG A 45 9.57 9.75 -6.31
N VAL A 46 9.45 10.07 -5.03
CA VAL A 46 8.43 10.93 -4.45
C VAL A 46 9.12 12.10 -3.78
N LYS A 47 8.79 13.31 -4.19
CA LYS A 47 9.23 14.52 -3.49
C LYS A 47 8.14 14.99 -2.55
N THR A 48 8.56 15.24 -1.33
CA THR A 48 7.86 16.00 -0.30
C THR A 48 8.69 17.24 0.01
N TYR A 49 8.13 18.20 0.76
CA TYR A 49 8.74 19.48 1.14
C TYR A 49 10.28 19.48 1.17
N GLU A 50 10.90 18.81 2.14
CA GLU A 50 12.36 18.77 2.26
C GLU A 50 12.98 17.45 1.78
N LYS A 51 12.18 16.38 1.72
CA LYS A 51 12.69 15.02 1.55
C LYS A 51 12.28 14.40 0.23
N ILE A 52 13.18 13.61 -0.34
CA ILE A 52 12.89 12.75 -1.49
C ILE A 52 12.95 11.32 -1.00
N TYR A 53 11.95 10.53 -1.41
CA TYR A 53 11.91 9.11 -1.15
C TYR A 53 11.95 8.36 -2.48
N SER A 54 12.71 7.26 -2.53
CA SER A 54 12.54 6.25 -3.57
C SER A 54 11.93 4.99 -2.99
N GLY A 55 11.19 4.24 -3.78
CA GLY A 55 10.56 3.00 -3.35
C GLY A 55 9.67 2.43 -4.45
N ASP A 56 8.98 1.34 -4.13
CA ASP A 56 8.12 0.65 -5.08
C ASP A 56 6.64 0.87 -4.73
N ILE A 57 5.85 1.20 -5.73
CA ILE A 57 4.39 1.13 -5.67
C ILE A 57 3.97 -0.19 -6.30
N PHE A 58 3.13 -0.93 -5.58
CA PHE A 58 2.49 -2.12 -6.13
C PHE A 58 1.29 -1.71 -7.00
N VAL A 59 1.34 -2.07 -8.28
CA VAL A 59 0.25 -1.90 -9.24
C VAL A 59 -0.42 -3.26 -9.46
N PRO A 60 -1.65 -3.45 -8.97
CA PRO A 60 -2.43 -4.66 -9.25
C PRO A 60 -2.66 -4.87 -10.74
N GLN A 61 -2.70 -6.12 -11.22
CA GLN A 61 -2.89 -6.47 -12.64
C GLN A 61 -4.21 -5.94 -13.24
N HIS A 62 -5.24 -5.72 -12.42
CA HIS A 62 -6.51 -5.15 -12.89
C HIS A 62 -6.48 -3.61 -13.04
N LEU A 63 -5.37 -2.97 -12.70
CA LEU A 63 -5.13 -1.55 -12.92
C LEU A 63 -4.05 -1.39 -13.99
N ASP A 64 -4.31 -0.53 -14.96
CA ASP A 64 -3.43 -0.35 -16.11
C ASP A 64 -2.27 0.60 -15.80
N ARG A 65 -2.41 1.49 -14.81
CA ARG A 65 -1.47 2.59 -14.59
C ARG A 65 -1.15 2.82 -13.12
N VAL A 66 0.08 3.27 -12.87
CA VAL A 66 0.51 3.78 -11.56
C VAL A 66 -0.38 4.94 -11.10
N SER A 67 -0.88 5.76 -12.03
CA SER A 67 -1.80 6.86 -11.74
C SER A 67 -3.08 6.39 -11.08
N ASP A 68 -3.58 5.20 -11.42
CA ASP A 68 -4.84 4.68 -10.90
C ASP A 68 -4.68 4.29 -9.42
N VAL A 69 -3.49 3.83 -9.05
CA VAL A 69 -3.12 3.52 -7.66
C VAL A 69 -2.93 4.80 -6.83
N ILE A 70 -2.31 5.82 -7.41
CA ILE A 70 -1.97 7.07 -6.70
C ILE A 70 -3.18 8.00 -6.57
N ASN A 71 -4.07 8.06 -7.57
CA ASN A 71 -5.18 9.03 -7.60
C ASN A 71 -6.49 8.49 -7.02
N ASP A 72 -6.46 7.39 -6.29
CA ASP A 72 -7.66 6.90 -5.62
C ASP A 72 -8.08 7.76 -4.40
N SER A 73 -9.17 7.37 -3.75
CA SER A 73 -9.74 8.08 -2.61
C SER A 73 -8.93 8.00 -1.31
N ARG A 74 -7.87 7.18 -1.22
CA ARG A 74 -7.07 7.06 0.01
C ARG A 74 -6.24 8.32 0.23
N HIS A 75 -6.01 8.69 1.48
CA HIS A 75 -5.20 9.85 1.83
C HIS A 75 -3.68 9.62 1.70
N PHE A 76 -3.24 8.37 1.58
CA PHE A 76 -1.83 8.02 1.58
C PHE A 76 -1.46 7.24 0.32
N ILE A 77 -0.26 7.46 -0.21
CA ILE A 77 0.42 6.50 -1.08
C ILE A 77 1.29 5.59 -0.22
N ILE A 78 1.46 4.35 -0.66
CA ILE A 78 2.30 3.36 0.03
C ILE A 78 3.50 3.04 -0.84
N LEU A 79 4.69 3.20 -0.26
CA LEU A 79 5.95 2.74 -0.82
C LEU A 79 6.44 1.52 -0.03
N ILE A 80 6.90 0.50 -0.74
CA ILE A 80 7.67 -0.61 -0.17
C ILE A 80 9.12 -0.54 -0.66
N ASN A 81 10.03 -1.22 0.05
CA ASN A 81 11.48 -1.08 -0.15
C ASN A 81 11.95 0.37 -0.17
N ALA A 82 11.28 1.23 0.62
CA ALA A 82 11.46 2.66 0.59
C ALA A 82 12.83 3.06 1.14
N LYS A 83 13.41 4.11 0.56
CA LYS A 83 14.61 4.78 1.01
C LYS A 83 14.38 6.28 1.07
N GLU A 84 14.87 6.93 2.11
CA GLU A 84 15.02 8.37 2.16
C GLU A 84 16.32 8.74 1.44
N GLU A 85 16.23 9.52 0.38
CA GLU A 85 17.38 9.91 -0.42
C GLU A 85 18.11 11.08 0.24
N SER A 86 19.44 11.01 0.24
CA SER A 86 20.29 12.10 0.73
C SER A 86 21.48 12.34 -0.20
N LYS A 87 22.25 13.40 0.04
CA LYS A 87 23.44 13.72 -0.77
C LYS A 87 24.60 12.74 -0.56
N THR A 88 24.66 12.08 0.60
CA THR A 88 25.79 11.24 1.01
C THR A 88 25.42 9.77 0.90
N THR A 89 24.37 9.35 1.61
CA THR A 89 23.94 7.96 1.67
C THR A 89 22.44 7.88 1.83
N ASP A 90 21.78 7.09 0.99
CA ASP A 90 20.36 6.79 1.13
C ASP A 90 20.10 6.00 2.41
N THR A 91 19.06 6.38 3.16
CA THR A 91 18.68 5.69 4.40
C THR A 91 17.52 4.74 4.13
N PRO A 92 17.65 3.43 4.41
CA PRO A 92 16.55 2.49 4.22
C PRO A 92 15.43 2.75 5.23
N VAL A 93 14.20 2.79 4.72
CA VAL A 93 12.97 2.96 5.50
C VAL A 93 12.12 1.68 5.47
N GLY A 94 12.16 0.93 4.38
CA GLY A 94 11.42 -0.32 4.22
C GLY A 94 9.97 -0.07 3.81
N PHE A 95 9.08 0.21 4.76
CA PHE A 95 7.67 0.56 4.50
C PHE A 95 7.42 2.02 4.81
N LEU A 96 6.77 2.74 3.89
CA LEU A 96 6.45 4.16 4.07
C LEU A 96 5.06 4.49 3.52
N ALA A 97 4.21 5.07 4.37
CA ALA A 97 2.94 5.65 3.97
C ALA A 97 3.07 7.19 3.97
N ILE A 98 2.89 7.82 2.79
CA ILE A 98 3.06 9.26 2.61
C ILE A 98 1.71 9.90 2.36
N ASN A 99 1.34 10.90 3.17
CA ASN A 99 0.10 11.64 2.96
C ASN A 99 0.15 12.38 1.60
N LYS A 100 -0.86 12.20 0.76
CA LYS A 100 -0.93 12.82 -0.57
C LYS A 100 -0.90 14.35 -0.52
N THR A 101 -1.34 14.96 0.58
CA THR A 101 -1.37 16.44 0.72
C THR A 101 0.02 17.07 0.85
N ILE A 102 1.07 16.29 1.13
CA ILE A 102 2.44 16.79 1.28
C ILE A 102 3.34 16.42 0.09
N ILE A 103 2.78 15.76 -0.91
CA ILE A 103 3.51 15.31 -2.10
C ILE A 103 3.52 16.44 -3.11
N GLU A 104 4.72 16.85 -3.50
CA GLU A 104 4.92 17.87 -4.53
C GLU A 104 4.92 17.23 -5.93
N TRP A 105 5.59 16.08 -6.07
CA TRP A 105 5.57 15.29 -7.30
C TRP A 105 5.90 13.82 -7.07
N VAL A 106 5.45 12.99 -8.01
CA VAL A 106 5.83 11.58 -8.14
C VAL A 106 6.40 11.38 -9.55
N ARG A 107 7.57 10.73 -9.64
CA ARG A 107 8.24 10.42 -10.90
C ARG A 107 8.53 8.93 -10.98
N LEU A 108 8.17 8.31 -12.11
CA LEU A 108 8.61 6.95 -12.41
C LEU A 108 10.12 6.95 -12.67
N ILE A 109 10.85 6.04 -12.05
CA ILE A 109 12.24 5.79 -12.41
C ILE A 109 12.18 4.72 -13.50
N GLY A 110 12.55 5.09 -14.73
CA GLY A 110 12.63 4.12 -15.83
C GLY A 110 13.51 2.93 -15.42
N THR A 111 13.06 1.73 -15.76
CA THR A 111 13.87 0.50 -15.69
C THR A 111 15.03 0.56 -16.66
#